data_AF-A0A7C1DEX1-F1
#
_entry.id   AF-A0A7C1DEX1-F1
#
_cell.length_a   1.000
_cell.length_b   1.000
_cell.length_c   1.000
_cell.angle_alpha   90.00
_cell.angle_beta   90.00
_cell.angle_gamma   90.00
#
_symmetry.space_group_name_H-M   'P 1'
#
loop_
_entity.id
_entity.type
_entity.pdbx_description
1 polymer ?
#
loop_
_entity_poly.entity_id
_entity_poly.type
_entity_poly.pdbx_seq_one_letter_code
_entity_poly.pdbx_strand_id
1 'polypeptide(L)'
;MNENTPVVQTLSVLFFPMLFQGALLGFCWGADDPSSILFLKRLFLLLPAAAFIAACWITIVSIFTVIFRHNRQAFLVSLIVTWWELAKSFFLFWGGIFRFVFESVLVVLGLFRIVLMMVWSIVTDIFFFPFRVLAAAARGVMEASVPWIALTLTLFWCLIEALIFTFVTTPLVTDVLYVATTRQISEAAIQVPLFVFLFFIVLASYAMLQSLFETARKKRVMAILGMAFVELFVMLVEVMFLYREFVDALVPWFAQYSEQFNPGPVVIILVAFGVWFGIRSLSWFLFASKGTPFILKIIHAEKIETVPRQAVPRIQYLPATSGLFGQIRRESEWLEKRGADFLGALLVPPLQVIAAAVNFIVLLFTAKHLFELPLRTLADLEPSSSLIQAVSKEKPVRSAPRPEKGSGSGEKNRPVPPDTRFPE
;
A
#
# COMPACT_ATOMS: atom_id res chain seq x y z
N MET A 1 42.76 -47.13 -25.68
CA MET A 1 43.86 -47.65 -24.83
C MET A 1 43.28 -48.80 -24.03
N ASN A 2 43.98 -49.94 -23.98
CA ASN A 2 43.45 -51.22 -23.50
C ASN A 2 43.00 -51.15 -22.03
N GLU A 3 41.72 -51.39 -21.74
CA GLU A 3 41.08 -51.18 -20.42
C GLU A 3 41.45 -52.23 -19.35
N ASN A 4 42.26 -53.24 -19.69
CA ASN A 4 42.43 -54.46 -18.89
C ASN A 4 43.83 -54.71 -18.30
N THR A 5 44.63 -53.68 -18.06
CA THR A 5 45.89 -53.82 -17.29
C THR A 5 45.63 -53.68 -15.79
N PRO A 6 46.20 -54.55 -14.92
CA PRO A 6 46.01 -54.47 -13.45
C PRO A 6 46.52 -53.14 -12.87
N VAL A 7 47.46 -52.49 -13.57
CA VAL A 7 47.96 -51.13 -13.28
C VAL A 7 46.87 -50.08 -13.51
N VAL A 8 46.04 -50.22 -14.56
CA VAL A 8 44.93 -49.30 -14.83
C VAL A 8 43.85 -49.49 -13.79
N GLN A 9 43.52 -50.72 -13.40
CA GLN A 9 42.55 -50.99 -12.33
C GLN A 9 43.02 -50.45 -10.97
N THR A 10 44.30 -50.62 -10.62
CA THR A 10 44.84 -50.05 -9.37
C THR A 10 44.91 -48.53 -9.41
N LEU A 11 45.29 -47.89 -10.53
CA LEU A 11 45.18 -46.43 -10.69
C LEU A 11 43.74 -45.93 -10.63
N SER A 12 42.79 -46.70 -11.18
CA SER A 12 41.35 -46.36 -11.18
C SER A 12 40.77 -46.37 -9.76
N VAL A 13 41.20 -47.33 -8.94
CA VAL A 13 40.84 -47.38 -7.51
C VAL A 13 41.51 -46.25 -6.72
N LEU A 14 42.75 -45.89 -7.05
CA LEU A 14 43.49 -44.81 -6.40
C LEU A 14 42.90 -43.42 -6.70
N PHE A 15 42.39 -43.21 -7.91
CA PHE A 15 41.74 -41.98 -8.38
C PHE A 15 40.24 -42.17 -8.59
N PHE A 16 39.57 -42.83 -7.64
CA PHE A 16 38.13 -43.11 -7.66
C PHE A 16 37.23 -41.93 -8.08
N PRO A 17 37.49 -40.65 -7.71
CA PRO A 17 36.71 -39.49 -8.17
C PRO A 17 36.63 -39.32 -9.68
N MET A 18 37.69 -39.69 -10.42
CA MET A 18 37.71 -39.55 -11.89
C MET A 18 36.67 -40.45 -12.57
N LEU A 19 36.25 -41.56 -11.94
CA LEU A 19 35.30 -42.50 -12.51
C LEU A 19 33.89 -41.93 -12.64
N PHE A 20 33.47 -41.08 -11.70
CA PHE A 20 32.10 -40.55 -11.66
C PHE A 20 32.01 -39.02 -11.79
N GLN A 21 33.11 -38.27 -11.61
CA GLN A 21 33.11 -36.81 -11.68
C GLN A 21 32.55 -36.28 -13.01
N GLY A 22 32.94 -36.87 -14.15
CA GLY A 22 32.47 -36.44 -15.47
C GLY A 22 30.96 -36.65 -15.67
N ALA A 23 30.45 -37.81 -15.28
CA ALA A 23 29.02 -38.13 -15.36
C ALA A 23 28.19 -37.26 -14.41
N LEU A 24 28.68 -37.04 -13.20
CA LEU A 24 27.97 -36.29 -12.15
C LEU A 24 27.93 -34.79 -12.48
N LEU A 25 29.03 -34.21 -12.95
CA LEU A 25 29.06 -32.82 -13.44
C LEU A 25 28.26 -32.66 -14.73
N GLY A 26 28.34 -33.61 -15.67
CA GLY A 26 27.52 -33.60 -16.88
C GLY A 26 26.02 -33.58 -16.57
N PHE A 27 25.58 -34.45 -15.65
CA PHE A 27 24.20 -34.50 -15.18
C PHE A 27 23.78 -33.20 -14.46
N CYS A 28 24.63 -32.62 -13.61
CA CYS A 28 24.34 -31.37 -12.91
C CYS A 28 24.37 -30.14 -13.84
N TRP A 29 25.15 -30.19 -14.92
CA TRP A 29 25.25 -29.12 -15.91
C TRP A 29 24.03 -29.07 -16.83
N GLY A 30 23.43 -30.24 -17.11
CA GLY A 30 22.12 -30.41 -17.75
C GLY A 30 22.04 -29.87 -19.17
N ALA A 31 23.12 -29.97 -19.96
CA ALA A 31 23.22 -29.36 -21.29
C ALA A 31 22.08 -29.75 -22.25
N ASP A 32 21.49 -30.93 -22.07
CA ASP A 32 20.44 -31.48 -22.93
C ASP A 32 19.01 -31.29 -22.37
N ASP A 33 18.84 -30.65 -21.21
CA ASP A 33 17.54 -30.50 -20.55
C ASP A 33 16.79 -29.21 -20.96
N PRO A 34 15.45 -29.17 -20.85
CA PRO A 34 14.66 -27.95 -20.97
C PRO A 34 15.18 -26.83 -20.07
N SER A 35 15.12 -25.58 -20.55
CA SER A 35 15.72 -24.40 -19.89
C SER A 35 15.34 -24.24 -18.41
N SER A 36 14.10 -24.57 -18.03
CA SER A 36 13.62 -24.54 -16.65
C SER A 36 14.30 -25.60 -15.76
N ILE A 37 14.50 -26.81 -16.28
CA ILE A 37 15.14 -27.93 -15.56
C ILE A 37 16.64 -27.69 -15.46
N LEU A 38 17.25 -27.16 -16.52
CA LEU A 38 18.66 -26.75 -16.56
C LEU A 38 18.97 -25.71 -15.47
N PHE A 39 18.13 -24.68 -15.31
CA PHE A 39 18.33 -23.67 -14.27
C PHE A 39 18.22 -24.27 -12.86
N LEU A 40 17.25 -25.16 -12.64
CA LEU A 40 17.02 -25.82 -11.35
C LEU A 40 18.19 -26.75 -10.96
N LYS A 41 18.69 -27.55 -11.92
CA LYS A 41 19.84 -28.44 -11.72
C LYS A 41 21.10 -27.65 -11.38
N ARG A 42 21.35 -26.53 -12.07
CA ARG A 42 22.51 -25.67 -11.79
C ARG A 42 22.43 -24.96 -10.45
N LEU A 43 21.26 -24.45 -10.09
CA LEU A 43 21.08 -23.70 -8.85
C LEU A 43 21.17 -24.60 -7.61
N PHE A 44 20.58 -25.81 -7.66
CA PHE A 44 20.46 -26.66 -6.49
C PHE A 44 21.44 -27.83 -6.43
N LEU A 45 21.81 -28.47 -7.55
CA LEU A 45 22.65 -29.67 -7.52
C LEU A 45 24.13 -29.39 -7.72
N LEU A 46 24.50 -28.29 -8.37
CA LEU A 46 25.88 -28.01 -8.75
C LEU A 46 26.78 -27.74 -7.52
N LEU A 47 26.30 -26.96 -6.56
CA LEU A 47 27.05 -26.59 -5.37
C LEU A 47 27.28 -27.78 -4.42
N PRO A 48 26.27 -28.61 -4.09
CA PRO A 48 26.49 -29.84 -3.34
C PRO A 48 27.37 -30.86 -4.11
N ALA A 49 27.14 -31.05 -5.41
CA ALA A 49 27.96 -31.97 -6.21
C ALA A 49 29.45 -31.57 -6.23
N ALA A 50 29.74 -30.27 -6.39
CA ALA A 50 31.10 -29.76 -6.35
C ALA A 50 31.76 -29.98 -4.97
N ALA A 51 31.02 -29.75 -3.87
CA ALA A 51 31.52 -29.98 -2.52
C ALA A 51 31.84 -31.46 -2.27
N PHE A 52 31.01 -32.39 -2.75
CA PHE A 52 31.27 -33.83 -2.66
C PHE A 52 32.52 -34.25 -3.43
N ILE A 53 32.67 -33.79 -4.68
CA ILE A 53 33.85 -34.07 -5.50
C ILE A 53 35.11 -33.53 -4.82
N ALA A 54 35.07 -32.29 -4.32
CA ALA A 54 36.18 -31.69 -3.59
C ALA A 54 36.54 -32.49 -2.32
N ALA A 55 35.55 -32.92 -1.54
CA ALA A 55 35.75 -33.75 -0.35
C ALA A 55 36.43 -35.09 -0.71
N CYS A 56 36.02 -35.74 -1.80
CA CYS A 56 36.65 -36.99 -2.27
C CYS A 56 38.12 -36.78 -2.65
N TRP A 57 38.46 -35.71 -3.38
CA TRP A 57 39.84 -35.37 -3.72
C TRP A 57 40.69 -35.07 -2.47
N ILE A 58 40.14 -34.29 -1.53
CA ILE A 58 40.85 -33.94 -0.28
C ILE A 58 41.03 -35.16 0.62
N THR A 59 40.08 -36.10 0.60
CA THR A 59 40.18 -37.36 1.35
C THR A 59 41.35 -38.21 0.85
N ILE A 60 41.56 -38.30 -0.48
CA ILE A 60 42.70 -39.02 -1.06
C ILE A 60 44.02 -38.40 -0.57
N VAL A 61 44.17 -37.08 -0.70
CA VAL A 61 45.39 -36.36 -0.24
C VAL A 61 45.58 -36.51 1.28
N SER A 62 44.48 -36.48 2.05
CA SER A 62 44.50 -36.69 3.50
C SER A 62 45.00 -38.09 3.87
N ILE A 63 44.56 -39.13 3.17
CA ILE A 63 45.01 -40.51 3.40
C ILE A 63 46.51 -40.67 3.10
N PHE A 64 47.00 -40.06 2.02
CA PHE A 64 48.44 -40.06 1.72
C PHE A 64 49.28 -39.35 2.79
N THR A 65 48.78 -38.24 3.34
CA THR A 65 49.50 -37.47 4.37
C THR A 65 49.45 -38.11 5.77
N VAL A 66 48.50 -39.01 6.04
CA VAL A 66 48.42 -39.78 7.32
C VAL A 66 49.71 -40.55 7.61
N ILE A 67 50.37 -41.07 6.58
CA ILE A 67 51.61 -41.86 6.71
C ILE A 67 52.72 -41.05 7.40
N PHE A 68 52.74 -39.73 7.19
CA PHE A 68 53.78 -38.82 7.70
C PHE A 68 53.37 -38.08 8.98
N ARG A 69 52.12 -38.18 9.45
CA ARG A 69 51.63 -37.46 10.63
C ARG A 69 51.87 -38.22 11.94
N HIS A 70 52.18 -37.47 13.00
CA HIS A 70 52.48 -38.01 14.34
C HIS A 70 51.23 -38.48 15.09
N ASN A 71 50.08 -37.79 14.95
CA ASN A 71 48.82 -38.12 15.65
C ASN A 71 47.78 -38.74 14.68
N ARG A 72 48.05 -39.95 14.21
CA ARG A 72 47.31 -40.60 13.11
C ARG A 72 45.85 -40.91 13.45
N GLN A 73 45.59 -41.39 14.65
CA GLN A 73 44.24 -41.78 15.10
C GLN A 73 43.33 -40.55 15.24
N ALA A 74 43.80 -39.48 15.89
CA ALA A 74 43.01 -38.26 16.04
C ALA A 74 42.66 -37.63 14.69
N PHE A 75 43.60 -37.65 13.74
CA PHE A 75 43.35 -37.13 12.38
C PHE A 75 42.31 -37.96 11.60
N LEU A 76 42.38 -39.30 11.69
CA LEU A 76 41.39 -40.18 11.05
C LEU A 76 39.99 -40.00 11.63
N VAL A 77 39.88 -39.83 12.96
CA VAL A 77 38.60 -39.52 13.62
C VAL A 77 38.05 -38.17 13.12
N SER A 78 38.88 -37.12 13.07
CA SER A 78 38.47 -35.81 12.54
C SER A 78 38.06 -35.87 11.07
N LEU A 79 38.68 -36.72 10.25
CA LEU A 79 38.31 -36.94 8.85
C LEU A 79 36.89 -37.53 8.72
N ILE A 80 36.59 -38.56 9.53
CA ILE A 80 35.26 -39.20 9.55
C ILE A 80 34.20 -38.22 10.06
N VAL A 81 34.51 -37.44 11.10
CA VAL A 81 33.60 -36.40 11.62
C VAL A 81 33.32 -35.35 10.55
N THR A 82 34.30 -34.92 9.76
CA THR A 82 34.09 -33.93 8.67
C THR A 82 33.20 -34.49 7.55
N TRP A 83 33.32 -35.79 7.23
CA TRP A 83 32.41 -36.47 6.31
C TRP A 83 30.97 -36.50 6.83
N TRP A 84 30.80 -36.71 8.14
CA TRP A 84 29.50 -36.65 8.80
C TRP A 84 28.91 -35.24 8.80
N GLU A 85 29.72 -34.22 9.07
CA GLU A 85 29.32 -32.81 8.99
C GLU A 85 28.94 -32.39 7.56
N LEU A 86 29.63 -32.90 6.54
CA LEU A 86 29.25 -32.72 5.14
C LEU A 86 27.88 -33.35 4.87
N ALA A 87 27.65 -34.60 5.29
CA ALA A 87 26.35 -35.26 5.11
C ALA A 87 25.21 -34.48 5.79
N LYS A 88 25.41 -33.98 7.01
CA LYS A 88 24.44 -33.09 7.68
C LYS A 88 24.20 -31.82 6.87
N SER A 89 25.26 -31.20 6.34
CA SER A 89 25.14 -30.01 5.50
C SER A 89 24.35 -30.26 4.21
N PHE A 90 24.44 -31.45 3.62
CA PHE A 90 23.59 -31.84 2.49
C PHE A 90 22.12 -31.90 2.89
N PHE A 91 21.79 -32.53 4.02
CA PHE A 91 20.41 -32.58 4.51
C PHE A 91 19.86 -31.20 4.87
N LEU A 92 20.67 -30.37 5.54
CA LEU A 92 20.30 -29.00 5.88
C LEU A 92 20.18 -28.10 4.64
N PHE A 93 20.96 -28.36 3.60
CA PHE A 93 20.82 -27.69 2.30
C PHE A 93 19.42 -27.92 1.72
N TRP A 94 19.00 -29.18 1.62
CA TRP A 94 17.65 -29.52 1.13
C TRP A 94 16.53 -29.03 2.06
N GLY A 95 16.70 -29.15 3.39
CA GLY A 95 15.76 -28.56 4.35
C GLY A 95 15.64 -27.03 4.23
N GLY A 96 16.76 -26.37 3.95
CA GLY A 96 16.83 -24.95 3.66
C GLY A 96 16.08 -24.55 2.38
N ILE A 97 16.17 -25.36 1.33
CA ILE A 97 15.39 -25.17 0.09
C ILE A 97 13.89 -25.25 0.38
N PHE A 98 13.43 -26.25 1.15
CA PHE A 98 12.02 -26.35 1.54
C PHE A 98 11.55 -25.12 2.33
N ARG A 99 12.36 -24.66 3.29
CA ARG A 99 12.09 -23.42 4.03
C ARG A 99 12.03 -22.21 3.09
N PHE A 100 12.93 -22.11 2.12
CA PHE A 100 12.94 -21.05 1.13
C PHE A 100 11.68 -21.05 0.25
N VAL A 101 11.25 -22.22 -0.25
CA VAL A 101 10.03 -22.34 -1.06
C VAL A 101 8.80 -21.93 -0.25
N PHE A 102 8.70 -22.42 0.99
CA PHE A 102 7.59 -22.05 1.89
C PHE A 102 7.56 -20.55 2.15
N GLU A 103 8.72 -19.94 2.43
CA GLU A 103 8.79 -18.50 2.67
C GLU A 103 8.55 -17.66 1.41
N SER A 104 8.95 -18.15 0.25
CA SER A 104 8.63 -17.53 -1.04
C SER A 104 7.11 -17.43 -1.23
N VAL A 105 6.38 -18.53 -0.97
CA VAL A 105 4.92 -18.56 -1.08
C VAL A 105 4.27 -17.57 -0.10
N LEU A 106 4.75 -17.52 1.15
CA LEU A 106 4.22 -16.60 2.16
C LEU A 106 4.48 -15.13 1.82
N VAL A 107 5.66 -14.80 1.30
CA VAL A 107 5.99 -13.45 0.83
C VAL A 107 5.09 -13.04 -0.34
N VAL A 108 4.89 -13.92 -1.32
CA VAL A 108 4.00 -13.66 -2.47
C VAL A 108 2.56 -13.44 -2.02
N LEU A 109 2.04 -14.27 -1.11
CA LEU A 109 0.69 -14.11 -0.55
C LEU A 109 0.55 -12.80 0.24
N GLY A 110 1.57 -12.42 1.01
CA GLY A 110 1.58 -11.14 1.73
C GLY A 110 1.59 -9.93 0.79
N LEU A 111 2.43 -9.95 -0.25
CA LEU A 111 2.43 -8.94 -1.31
C LEU A 111 1.07 -8.82 -2.00
N PHE A 112 0.45 -9.96 -2.32
CA PHE A 112 -0.89 -9.99 -2.92
C PHE A 112 -1.93 -9.34 -2.00
N ARG A 113 -1.90 -9.65 -0.70
CA ARG A 113 -2.77 -9.03 0.31
C ARG A 113 -2.59 -7.51 0.38
N ILE A 114 -1.35 -7.02 0.35
CA ILE A 114 -1.04 -5.57 0.39
C ILE A 114 -1.66 -4.87 -0.82
N VAL A 115 -1.48 -5.42 -2.02
CA VAL A 115 -2.06 -4.88 -3.25
C VAL A 115 -3.58 -4.83 -3.15
N LEU A 116 -4.21 -5.91 -2.67
CA LEU A 116 -5.66 -5.99 -2.55
C LEU A 116 -6.22 -4.96 -1.55
N MET A 117 -5.54 -4.74 -0.42
CA MET A 117 -5.89 -3.70 0.54
C MET A 117 -5.73 -2.28 -0.04
N MET A 118 -4.66 -2.03 -0.81
CA MET A 118 -4.43 -0.73 -1.46
C MET A 118 -5.53 -0.42 -2.48
N VAL A 119 -5.87 -1.38 -3.33
CA VAL A 119 -6.96 -1.26 -4.30
C VAL A 119 -8.30 -1.02 -3.59
N TRP A 120 -8.59 -1.79 -2.54
CA TRP A 120 -9.82 -1.62 -1.76
C TRP A 120 -9.95 -0.22 -1.16
N SER A 121 -8.85 0.33 -0.63
CA SER A 121 -8.84 1.68 -0.08
C SER A 121 -9.09 2.74 -1.15
N ILE A 122 -8.48 2.61 -2.33
CA ILE A 122 -8.67 3.56 -3.45
C ILE A 122 -10.12 3.54 -3.94
N VAL A 123 -10.70 2.35 -4.11
CA VAL A 123 -12.11 2.18 -4.53
C VAL A 123 -13.05 2.83 -3.53
N THR A 124 -12.85 2.57 -2.25
CA THR A 124 -13.64 3.17 -1.17
C THR A 124 -13.48 4.69 -1.19
N ASP A 125 -12.26 5.19 -1.38
CA ASP A 125 -12.02 6.63 -1.36
C ASP A 125 -12.67 7.35 -2.53
N ILE A 126 -12.60 6.80 -3.75
CA ILE A 126 -13.28 7.33 -4.94
C ILE A 126 -14.79 7.38 -4.73
N PHE A 127 -15.38 6.32 -4.20
CA PHE A 127 -16.83 6.22 -4.00
C PHE A 127 -17.33 7.23 -2.95
N PHE A 128 -16.60 7.41 -1.85
CA PHE A 128 -16.97 8.33 -0.76
C PHE A 128 -16.39 9.75 -0.89
N PHE A 129 -15.59 10.03 -1.93
CA PHE A 129 -15.04 11.36 -2.21
C PHE A 129 -16.12 12.44 -2.43
N PRO A 130 -17.13 12.26 -3.31
CA PRO A 130 -18.12 13.31 -3.57
C PRO A 130 -18.92 13.67 -2.31
N PHE A 131 -19.25 12.68 -1.48
CA PHE A 131 -19.96 12.89 -0.21
C PHE A 131 -19.13 13.65 0.82
N ARG A 132 -17.81 13.41 0.89
CA ARG A 132 -16.90 14.11 1.82
C ARG A 132 -16.68 15.56 1.40
N VAL A 133 -16.51 15.82 0.10
CA VAL A 133 -16.40 17.19 -0.45
C VAL A 133 -17.70 17.94 -0.21
N LEU A 134 -18.85 17.31 -0.43
CA LEU A 134 -20.16 17.88 -0.17
C LEU A 134 -20.37 18.24 1.31
N ALA A 135 -19.97 17.35 2.23
CA ALA A 135 -20.06 17.57 3.67
C ALA A 135 -19.06 18.63 4.18
N ALA A 136 -17.91 18.79 3.53
CA ALA A 136 -16.93 19.84 3.85
C ALA A 136 -17.37 21.20 3.32
N ALA A 137 -17.90 21.25 2.09
CA ALA A 137 -18.51 22.45 1.51
C ALA A 137 -19.70 22.93 2.34
N ALA A 138 -20.58 22.01 2.78
CA ALA A 138 -21.69 22.33 3.66
C ALA A 138 -21.22 22.95 5.00
N ARG A 139 -20.11 22.46 5.57
CA ARG A 139 -19.53 23.02 6.80
C ARG A 139 -18.90 24.40 6.60
N GLY A 140 -18.17 24.60 5.50
CA GLY A 140 -17.63 25.91 5.13
C GLY A 140 -18.71 26.97 4.87
N VAL A 141 -19.87 26.55 4.33
CA VAL A 141 -21.06 27.40 4.17
C VAL A 141 -21.76 27.65 5.51
N MET A 142 -21.70 26.70 6.46
CA MET A 142 -22.30 26.87 7.80
C MET A 142 -21.55 27.86 8.70
N GLU A 143 -20.25 28.08 8.51
CA GLU A 143 -19.40 28.91 9.39
C GLU A 143 -19.02 30.30 8.82
N ALA A 144 -19.40 30.64 7.58
CA ALA A 144 -19.09 31.95 7.00
C ALA A 144 -19.97 33.06 7.60
N SER A 145 -19.34 34.04 8.28
CA SER A 145 -20.02 35.17 8.94
C SER A 145 -20.61 36.21 8.00
N VAL A 146 -20.30 36.18 6.70
CA VAL A 146 -21.03 36.96 5.67
C VAL A 146 -21.26 36.09 4.43
N PRO A 147 -22.51 35.71 4.10
CA PRO A 147 -22.83 34.72 3.09
C PRO A 147 -22.87 35.31 1.66
N TRP A 148 -21.89 36.13 1.27
CA TRP A 148 -21.83 36.70 -0.09
C TRP A 148 -21.79 35.60 -1.16
N ILE A 149 -21.06 34.51 -0.91
CA ILE A 149 -20.99 33.39 -1.85
C ILE A 149 -22.31 32.65 -1.98
N ALA A 150 -23.08 32.51 -0.89
CA ALA A 150 -24.38 31.87 -0.91
C ALA A 150 -25.41 32.79 -1.57
N LEU A 151 -25.34 34.10 -1.35
CA LEU A 151 -26.15 35.10 -2.05
C LEU A 151 -25.92 35.03 -3.57
N THR A 152 -24.66 35.11 -4.01
CA THR A 152 -24.33 35.12 -5.45
C THR A 152 -24.73 33.81 -6.10
N LEU A 153 -24.49 32.67 -5.44
CA LEU A 153 -24.86 31.36 -5.96
C LEU A 153 -26.39 31.18 -6.00
N THR A 154 -27.12 31.66 -5.00
CA THR A 154 -28.60 31.63 -5.00
C THR A 154 -29.16 32.47 -6.14
N LEU A 155 -28.67 33.71 -6.30
CA LEU A 155 -29.12 34.61 -7.36
C LEU A 155 -28.78 34.05 -8.75
N PHE A 156 -27.57 33.53 -8.91
CA PHE A 156 -27.10 32.90 -10.15
C PHE A 156 -27.92 31.65 -10.50
N TRP A 157 -28.22 30.82 -9.50
CA TRP A 157 -29.07 29.66 -9.71
C TRP A 157 -30.51 30.05 -10.08
N CYS A 158 -31.09 31.04 -9.40
CA CYS A 158 -32.41 31.56 -9.75
C CYS A 158 -32.43 32.13 -11.17
N LEU A 159 -31.34 32.77 -11.61
CA LEU A 159 -31.17 33.28 -12.97
C LEU A 159 -31.21 32.14 -14.00
N ILE A 160 -30.46 31.06 -13.75
CA ILE A 160 -30.43 29.87 -14.61
C ILE A 160 -31.80 29.17 -14.64
N GLU A 161 -32.40 28.95 -13.48
CA GLU A 161 -33.70 28.29 -13.36
C GLU A 161 -34.79 29.08 -14.10
N ALA A 162 -34.82 30.40 -13.94
CA ALA A 162 -35.73 31.28 -14.68
C ALA A 162 -35.45 31.28 -16.19
N LEU A 163 -34.19 31.25 -16.61
CA LEU A 163 -33.79 31.19 -18.01
C LEU A 163 -34.31 29.91 -18.67
N ILE A 164 -34.07 28.76 -18.04
CA ILE A 164 -34.52 27.45 -18.53
C ILE A 164 -36.04 27.42 -18.63
N PHE A 165 -36.76 27.84 -17.58
CA PHE A 165 -38.23 27.87 -17.64
C PHE A 165 -38.78 28.84 -18.66
N THR A 166 -38.10 29.95 -18.92
CA THR A 166 -38.48 30.88 -19.99
C THR A 166 -38.43 30.17 -21.33
N PHE A 167 -37.32 29.52 -21.66
CA PHE A 167 -37.20 28.80 -22.94
C PHE A 167 -38.22 27.69 -23.09
N VAL A 168 -38.47 26.94 -22.02
CA VAL A 168 -39.40 25.82 -22.06
C VAL A 168 -40.86 26.27 -22.13
N THR A 169 -41.23 27.36 -21.45
CA THR A 169 -42.63 27.83 -21.38
C THR A 169 -43.00 28.81 -22.51
N THR A 170 -42.01 29.36 -23.22
CA THR A 170 -42.23 30.28 -24.36
C THR A 170 -43.20 29.75 -25.43
N PRO A 171 -43.11 28.49 -25.92
CA PRO A 171 -44.06 27.98 -26.91
C PRO A 171 -45.50 28.00 -26.38
N LEU A 172 -45.71 27.53 -25.15
CA LEU A 172 -47.02 27.49 -24.50
C LEU A 172 -47.64 28.89 -24.35
N VAL A 173 -46.85 29.88 -23.92
CA VAL A 173 -47.35 31.27 -23.78
C VAL A 173 -47.65 31.89 -25.14
N THR A 174 -46.84 31.59 -26.16
CA THR A 174 -47.05 32.09 -27.52
C THR A 174 -48.35 31.55 -28.11
N ASP A 175 -48.65 30.27 -27.89
CA ASP A 175 -49.89 29.65 -28.34
C ASP A 175 -51.13 30.28 -27.68
N VAL A 176 -51.08 30.48 -26.35
CA VAL A 176 -52.19 31.13 -25.62
C VAL A 176 -52.41 32.57 -26.07
N LEU A 177 -51.32 33.34 -26.26
CA LEU A 177 -51.42 34.72 -26.72
C LEU A 177 -51.87 34.84 -28.17
N TYR A 178 -51.47 33.89 -29.03
CA TYR A 178 -51.93 33.83 -30.42
C TYR A 178 -53.44 33.61 -30.49
N VAL A 179 -53.96 32.67 -29.70
CA VAL A 179 -55.41 32.42 -29.59
C VAL A 179 -56.16 33.64 -29.06
N ALA A 180 -55.60 34.35 -28.08
CA ALA A 180 -56.25 35.52 -27.48
C ALA A 180 -56.19 36.79 -28.35
N THR A 181 -55.10 37.00 -29.09
CA THR A 181 -54.81 38.27 -29.77
C THR A 181 -55.06 38.20 -31.28
N THR A 182 -55.18 36.99 -31.85
CA THR A 182 -55.25 36.74 -33.31
C THR A 182 -54.09 37.39 -34.08
N ARG A 183 -52.98 37.71 -33.40
CA ARG A 183 -51.80 38.37 -33.97
C ARG A 183 -50.55 37.64 -33.50
N GLN A 184 -49.61 37.46 -34.42
CA GLN A 184 -48.28 36.95 -34.08
C GLN A 184 -47.48 38.08 -33.43
N ILE A 185 -47.20 37.92 -32.14
CA ILE A 185 -46.28 38.77 -31.39
C ILE A 185 -44.88 38.21 -31.61
N SER A 186 -43.87 39.09 -31.75
CA SER A 186 -42.48 38.66 -31.84
C SER A 186 -42.08 37.86 -30.60
N GLU A 187 -41.40 36.73 -30.81
CA GLU A 187 -40.97 35.82 -29.75
C GLU A 187 -40.13 36.54 -28.67
N ALA A 188 -39.23 37.44 -29.09
CA ALA A 188 -38.41 38.23 -28.17
C ALA A 188 -39.24 39.17 -27.28
N ALA A 189 -40.38 39.66 -27.78
CA ALA A 189 -41.28 40.53 -27.01
C ALA A 189 -42.07 39.76 -25.93
N ILE A 190 -42.20 38.44 -26.06
CA ILE A 190 -42.82 37.55 -25.06
C ILE A 190 -41.78 37.06 -24.04
N GLN A 191 -40.58 36.68 -24.52
CA GLN A 191 -39.53 36.10 -23.67
C GLN A 191 -39.04 37.03 -22.56
N VAL A 192 -38.85 38.32 -22.84
CA VAL A 192 -38.34 39.29 -21.84
C VAL A 192 -39.29 39.45 -20.65
N PRO A 193 -40.60 39.76 -20.82
CA PRO A 193 -41.51 39.86 -19.68
C PRO A 193 -41.74 38.50 -19.00
N LEU A 194 -41.76 37.40 -19.77
CA LEU A 194 -41.88 36.05 -19.22
C LEU A 194 -40.69 35.70 -18.32
N PHE A 195 -39.47 36.03 -18.73
CA PHE A 195 -38.26 35.82 -17.94
C PHE A 195 -38.30 36.57 -16.61
N VAL A 196 -38.65 37.86 -16.64
CA VAL A 196 -38.75 38.66 -15.41
C VAL A 196 -39.81 38.08 -14.48
N PHE A 197 -40.97 37.70 -15.01
CA PHE A 197 -42.05 37.08 -14.25
C PHE A 197 -41.61 35.76 -13.59
N LEU A 198 -41.01 34.86 -14.37
CA LEU A 198 -40.53 33.56 -13.89
C LEU A 198 -39.39 33.71 -12.88
N PHE A 199 -38.50 34.68 -13.07
CA PHE A 199 -37.44 34.98 -12.11
C PHE A 199 -37.99 35.34 -10.73
N PHE A 200 -39.02 36.18 -10.68
CA PHE A 200 -39.68 36.52 -9.42
C PHE A 200 -40.42 35.34 -8.79
N ILE A 201 -41.07 34.48 -9.59
CA ILE A 201 -41.72 33.26 -9.07
C ILE A 201 -40.68 32.34 -8.44
N VAL A 202 -39.57 32.07 -9.13
CA VAL A 202 -38.48 31.21 -8.63
C VAL A 202 -37.91 31.78 -7.34
N LEU A 203 -37.67 33.09 -7.27
CA LEU A 203 -37.17 33.77 -6.08
C LEU A 203 -38.18 33.72 -4.92
N ALA A 204 -39.47 33.95 -5.19
CA ALA A 204 -40.54 33.88 -4.22
C ALA A 204 -40.69 32.47 -3.63
N SER A 205 -40.55 31.44 -4.46
CA SER A 205 -40.54 30.03 -4.05
C SER A 205 -39.43 29.74 -3.03
N TYR A 206 -38.20 30.25 -3.25
CA TYR A 206 -37.13 30.11 -2.24
C TYR A 206 -37.43 30.89 -0.95
N ALA A 207 -38.05 32.06 -1.05
CA ALA A 207 -38.46 32.86 0.12
C ALA A 207 -39.55 32.17 0.95
N MET A 208 -40.50 31.51 0.29
CA MET A 208 -41.57 30.74 0.94
C MET A 208 -41.00 29.54 1.71
N LEU A 209 -40.08 28.80 1.09
CA LEU A 209 -39.42 27.66 1.74
C LEU A 209 -38.55 28.09 2.94
N GLN A 210 -37.85 29.23 2.81
CA GLN A 210 -37.08 29.81 3.91
C GLN A 210 -37.97 30.20 5.11
N SER A 211 -39.09 30.85 4.84
CA SER A 211 -40.02 31.29 5.89
C SER A 211 -40.76 30.13 6.55
N LEU A 212 -41.05 29.05 5.82
CA LEU A 212 -41.48 27.77 6.39
C LEU A 212 -40.44 27.22 7.37
N PHE A 213 -39.16 27.19 6.96
CA PHE A 213 -38.08 26.65 7.79
C PHE A 213 -37.79 27.50 9.03
N GLU A 214 -37.82 28.83 8.91
CA GLU A 214 -37.67 29.73 10.06
C GLU A 214 -38.81 29.59 11.06
N THR A 215 -40.04 29.40 10.57
CA THR A 215 -41.21 29.14 11.41
C THR A 215 -41.14 27.76 12.07
N ALA A 216 -40.63 26.75 11.35
CA ALA A 216 -40.35 25.42 11.89
C ALA A 216 -39.34 25.47 13.04
N ARG A 217 -38.28 26.28 12.89
CA ARG A 217 -37.27 26.48 13.94
C ARG A 217 -37.84 27.12 15.20
N LYS A 218 -38.83 28.01 15.06
CA LYS A 218 -39.52 28.68 16.17
C LYS A 218 -40.57 27.79 16.88
N LYS A 219 -40.74 26.52 16.45
CA LYS A 219 -41.64 25.50 17.04
C LYS A 219 -43.11 25.94 17.20
N ARG A 220 -43.61 26.85 16.35
CA ARG A 220 -45.01 27.31 16.36
C ARG A 220 -45.88 26.44 15.44
N VAL A 221 -46.41 25.35 15.97
CA VAL A 221 -47.10 24.30 15.19
C VAL A 221 -48.23 24.85 14.29
N MET A 222 -49.07 25.76 14.79
CA MET A 222 -50.18 26.32 13.99
C MET A 222 -49.70 27.17 12.81
N ALA A 223 -48.62 27.93 13.00
CA ALA A 223 -48.03 28.74 11.94
C ALA A 223 -47.27 27.89 10.91
N ILE A 224 -46.63 26.79 11.36
CA ILE A 224 -45.98 25.82 10.48
C ILE A 224 -47.01 25.17 9.56
N LEU A 225 -48.15 24.74 10.10
CA LEU A 225 -49.20 24.09 9.31
C LEU A 225 -49.77 25.04 8.25
N GLY A 226 -50.04 26.30 8.62
CA GLY A 226 -50.52 27.31 7.67
C GLY A 226 -49.52 27.59 6.56
N MET A 227 -48.23 27.72 6.91
CA MET A 227 -47.18 27.99 5.93
C MET A 227 -46.91 26.78 5.01
N ALA A 228 -46.96 25.57 5.56
CA ALA A 228 -46.80 24.34 4.79
C ALA A 228 -47.96 24.13 3.80
N PHE A 229 -49.18 24.54 4.16
CA PHE A 229 -50.32 24.49 3.26
C PHE A 229 -50.16 25.44 2.07
N VAL A 230 -49.71 26.67 2.31
CA VAL A 230 -49.45 27.63 1.21
C VAL A 230 -48.31 27.14 0.33
N GLU A 231 -47.23 26.59 0.91
CA GLU A 231 -46.13 25.99 0.15
C GLU A 231 -46.60 24.82 -0.72
N LEU A 232 -47.46 23.95 -0.19
CA LEU A 232 -48.03 22.84 -0.95
C LEU A 232 -48.85 23.34 -2.15
N PHE A 233 -49.59 24.43 -1.98
CA PHE A 233 -50.34 25.05 -3.08
C PHE A 233 -49.41 25.64 -4.14
N VAL A 234 -48.36 26.36 -3.73
CA VAL A 234 -47.35 26.92 -4.63
C VAL A 234 -46.62 25.81 -5.39
N MET A 235 -46.19 24.76 -4.69
CA MET A 235 -45.61 23.56 -5.29
C MET A 235 -46.52 22.97 -6.36
N LEU A 236 -47.82 22.82 -6.09
CA LEU A 236 -48.76 22.25 -7.06
C LEU A 236 -48.82 23.11 -8.32
N VAL A 237 -48.90 24.44 -8.18
CA VAL A 237 -48.88 25.36 -9.32
C VAL A 237 -47.56 25.28 -10.09
N GLU A 238 -46.41 25.31 -9.41
CA GLU A 238 -45.10 25.20 -10.06
C GLU A 238 -44.91 23.87 -10.79
N VAL A 239 -45.38 22.78 -10.19
CA VAL A 239 -45.32 21.46 -10.82
C VAL A 239 -46.21 21.40 -12.05
N MET A 240 -47.44 21.93 -11.97
CA MET A 240 -48.39 21.90 -13.09
C MET A 240 -47.99 22.79 -14.26
N PHE A 241 -47.42 23.97 -13.99
CA PHE A 241 -47.16 24.98 -15.02
C PHE A 241 -45.70 25.08 -15.45
N LEU A 242 -44.73 24.75 -14.60
CA LEU A 242 -43.29 24.92 -14.90
C LEU A 242 -42.59 23.58 -15.07
N TYR A 243 -42.59 22.75 -14.02
CA TYR A 243 -41.82 21.52 -14.02
C TYR A 243 -42.42 20.45 -14.93
N ARG A 244 -43.75 20.46 -15.13
CA ARG A 244 -44.40 19.61 -16.14
C ARG A 244 -43.89 19.96 -17.54
N GLU A 245 -43.92 21.24 -17.91
CA GLU A 245 -43.45 21.70 -19.22
C GLU A 245 -41.96 21.39 -19.40
N PHE A 246 -41.17 21.57 -18.33
CA PHE A 246 -39.76 21.16 -18.29
C PHE A 246 -39.56 19.68 -18.58
N VAL A 247 -40.30 18.79 -17.92
CA VAL A 247 -40.19 17.35 -18.14
C VAL A 247 -40.69 16.97 -19.53
N ASP A 248 -41.78 17.58 -20.01
CA ASP A 248 -42.36 17.32 -21.33
C ASP A 248 -41.38 17.70 -22.46
N ALA A 249 -40.69 18.83 -22.33
CA ALA A 249 -39.64 19.24 -23.25
C ALA A 249 -38.44 18.26 -23.31
N LEU A 250 -38.22 17.46 -22.26
CA LEU A 250 -37.17 16.44 -22.21
C LEU A 250 -37.63 15.08 -22.74
N VAL A 251 -38.93 14.82 -22.88
CA VAL A 251 -39.46 13.53 -23.39
C VAL A 251 -38.88 13.14 -24.75
N PRO A 252 -38.75 14.04 -25.75
CA PRO A 252 -38.14 13.72 -27.03
C PRO A 252 -36.71 13.20 -26.92
N TRP A 253 -35.94 13.68 -25.92
CA TRP A 253 -34.58 13.20 -25.66
C TRP A 253 -34.60 11.77 -25.11
N PHE A 254 -35.53 11.45 -24.20
CA PHE A 254 -35.68 10.09 -23.67
C PHE A 254 -36.17 9.10 -24.72
N ALA A 255 -37.03 9.53 -25.64
CA ALA A 255 -37.55 8.70 -26.71
C ALA A 255 -36.46 8.23 -27.70
N GLN A 256 -35.32 8.92 -27.77
CA GLN A 256 -34.17 8.49 -28.60
C GLN A 256 -33.51 7.21 -28.08
N TYR A 257 -33.61 6.94 -26.78
CA TYR A 257 -32.93 5.80 -26.13
C TYR A 257 -33.87 4.62 -25.86
N SER A 258 -35.17 4.76 -26.14
CA SER A 258 -36.18 3.74 -25.88
C SER A 258 -37.28 3.82 -26.95
N GLU A 259 -37.36 2.79 -27.81
CA GLU A 259 -38.28 2.70 -28.95
C GLU A 259 -39.78 2.78 -28.58
N GLN A 260 -40.14 2.69 -27.29
CA GLN A 260 -41.53 2.73 -26.80
C GLN A 260 -41.74 3.71 -25.63
N PHE A 261 -40.94 4.77 -25.53
CA PHE A 261 -41.11 5.75 -24.45
C PHE A 261 -42.19 6.79 -24.79
N ASN A 262 -43.46 6.45 -24.53
CA ASN A 262 -44.56 7.42 -24.51
C ASN A 262 -45.12 7.53 -23.08
N PRO A 263 -44.47 8.31 -22.20
CA PRO A 263 -44.94 8.48 -20.83
C PRO A 263 -46.30 9.17 -20.85
N GLY A 264 -47.33 8.49 -20.32
CA GLY A 264 -48.65 9.09 -20.18
C GLY A 264 -48.61 10.36 -19.30
N PRO A 265 -49.60 11.26 -19.39
CA PRO A 265 -49.62 12.53 -18.67
C PRO A 265 -49.42 12.40 -17.15
N VAL A 266 -49.93 11.33 -16.55
CA VAL A 266 -49.77 11.02 -15.12
C VAL A 266 -48.31 10.75 -14.74
N VAL A 267 -47.58 10.04 -15.62
CA VAL A 267 -46.15 9.73 -15.40
C VAL A 267 -45.32 11.01 -15.49
N ILE A 268 -45.60 11.88 -16.46
CA ILE A 268 -44.94 13.18 -16.60
C ILE A 268 -45.14 14.02 -15.34
N ILE A 269 -46.36 14.08 -14.81
CA ILE A 269 -46.66 14.81 -13.57
C ILE A 269 -45.90 14.23 -12.37
N LEU A 270 -45.86 12.90 -12.22
CA LEU A 270 -45.17 12.25 -11.12
C LEU A 270 -43.66 12.50 -11.17
N VAL A 271 -43.07 12.42 -12.38
CA VAL A 271 -41.67 12.77 -12.61
C VAL A 271 -41.42 14.25 -12.32
N ALA A 272 -42.31 15.15 -12.76
CA ALA A 272 -42.22 16.58 -12.49
C ALA A 272 -42.23 16.90 -10.98
N PHE A 273 -43.08 16.21 -10.19
CA PHE A 273 -43.03 16.30 -8.72
C PHE A 273 -41.68 15.86 -8.16
N GLY A 274 -41.13 14.74 -8.63
CA GLY A 274 -39.83 14.24 -8.19
C GLY A 274 -38.67 15.16 -8.56
N VAL A 275 -38.69 15.71 -9.78
CA VAL A 275 -37.70 16.68 -10.27
C VAL A 275 -37.79 17.99 -9.49
N TRP A 276 -39.01 18.51 -9.26
CA TRP A 276 -39.23 19.68 -8.42
C TRP A 276 -38.66 19.48 -7.02
N PHE A 277 -39.03 18.38 -6.37
CA PHE A 277 -38.57 18.09 -5.02
C PHE A 277 -37.05 17.93 -4.95
N GLY A 278 -36.46 17.23 -5.93
CA GLY A 278 -35.03 17.00 -6.02
C GLY A 278 -34.24 18.29 -6.24
N ILE A 279 -34.60 19.07 -7.27
CA ILE A 279 -33.94 20.33 -7.61
C ILE A 279 -34.09 21.31 -6.46
N ARG A 280 -35.30 21.51 -5.91
CA ARG A 280 -35.53 22.48 -4.84
C ARG A 280 -34.94 22.10 -3.50
N SER A 281 -35.03 20.83 -3.08
CA SER A 281 -34.42 20.41 -1.83
C SER A 281 -32.89 20.53 -1.90
N LEU A 282 -32.30 20.19 -3.05
CA LEU A 282 -30.86 20.27 -3.26
C LEU A 282 -30.37 21.71 -3.31
N SER A 283 -30.97 22.58 -4.13
CA SER A 283 -30.56 23.98 -4.25
C SER A 283 -30.76 24.75 -2.94
N TRP A 284 -31.85 24.45 -2.22
CA TRP A 284 -32.07 25.05 -0.91
C TRP A 284 -31.04 24.61 0.12
N PHE A 285 -30.73 23.32 0.20
CA PHE A 285 -29.74 22.80 1.14
C PHE A 285 -28.33 23.34 0.84
N LEU A 286 -27.93 23.36 -0.45
CA LEU A 286 -26.58 23.74 -0.86
C LEU A 286 -26.25 25.21 -0.60
N PHE A 287 -27.19 26.13 -0.86
CA PHE A 287 -26.91 27.56 -0.74
C PHE A 287 -28.12 28.44 -0.40
N ALA A 288 -29.34 28.11 -0.82
CA ALA A 288 -30.47 29.04 -0.64
C ALA A 288 -30.88 29.20 0.84
N SER A 289 -30.67 28.18 1.69
CA SER A 289 -30.93 28.25 3.15
C SER A 289 -30.16 29.37 3.86
N LYS A 290 -29.05 29.86 3.27
CA LYS A 290 -28.25 30.99 3.78
C LYS A 290 -28.35 32.22 2.88
N GLY A 291 -28.50 32.04 1.56
CA GLY A 291 -28.65 33.13 0.60
C GLY A 291 -29.99 33.86 0.74
N THR A 292 -31.10 33.13 0.80
CA THR A 292 -32.46 33.69 0.90
C THR A 292 -32.67 34.59 2.13
N PRO A 293 -32.28 34.21 3.37
CA PRO A 293 -32.43 35.12 4.51
C PRO A 293 -31.55 36.37 4.39
N PHE A 294 -30.41 36.31 3.69
CA PHE A 294 -29.60 37.49 3.42
C PHE A 294 -30.25 38.41 2.37
N ILE A 295 -30.86 37.84 1.33
CA ILE A 295 -31.69 38.58 0.36
C ILE A 295 -32.84 39.32 1.09
N LEU A 296 -33.56 38.60 1.96
CA LEU A 296 -34.65 39.17 2.75
C LEU A 296 -34.18 40.30 3.69
N LYS A 297 -33.02 40.15 4.33
CA LYS A 297 -32.43 41.22 5.17
C LYS A 297 -32.05 42.47 4.38
N ILE A 298 -31.51 42.30 3.18
CA ILE A 298 -31.20 43.42 2.27
C ILE A 298 -32.50 44.12 1.85
N ILE A 299 -33.52 43.36 1.46
CA ILE A 299 -34.84 43.90 1.07
C ILE A 299 -35.50 44.66 2.23
N HIS A 300 -35.38 44.14 3.45
CA HIS A 300 -35.92 44.79 4.66
C HIS A 300 -35.01 45.87 5.25
N ALA A 301 -33.87 46.18 4.62
CA ALA A 301 -32.88 47.15 5.09
C ALA A 301 -32.48 47.00 6.57
N GLU A 302 -32.42 45.76 7.07
CA GLU A 302 -32.07 45.46 8.46
C GLU A 302 -30.54 45.51 8.64
N LYS A 303 -30.04 46.13 9.72
CA LYS A 303 -28.59 46.28 9.95
C LYS A 303 -27.90 44.91 9.97
N ILE A 304 -26.94 44.72 9.07
CA ILE A 304 -26.11 43.52 9.00
C ILE A 304 -25.10 43.56 10.15
N GLU A 305 -25.41 42.90 11.27
CA GLU A 305 -24.45 42.71 12.36
C GLU A 305 -23.30 41.82 11.88
N THR A 306 -22.12 42.41 11.74
CA THR A 306 -20.88 41.69 11.44
C THR A 306 -20.38 40.99 12.70
N VAL A 307 -20.72 39.70 12.85
CA VAL A 307 -20.14 38.87 13.91
C VAL A 307 -18.62 38.78 13.71
N PRO A 308 -17.79 39.05 14.73
CA PRO A 308 -16.34 39.09 14.59
C PRO A 308 -15.79 37.74 14.12
N ARG A 309 -14.82 37.83 13.21
CA ARG A 309 -14.10 36.72 12.57
C ARG A 309 -13.40 35.86 13.63
N GLN A 310 -14.08 34.87 14.18
CA GLN A 310 -13.42 33.84 14.96
C GLN A 310 -12.50 33.04 14.01
N ALA A 311 -11.30 32.76 14.51
CA ALA A 311 -10.25 32.10 13.76
C ALA A 311 -10.80 30.80 13.15
N VAL A 312 -10.73 30.74 11.82
CA VAL A 312 -11.05 29.56 11.02
C VAL A 312 -10.35 28.37 11.69
N PRO A 313 -11.07 27.37 12.26
CA PRO A 313 -10.42 26.11 12.55
C PRO A 313 -9.94 25.63 11.19
N ARG A 314 -8.61 25.58 11.00
CA ARG A 314 -7.99 25.00 9.81
C ARG A 314 -8.71 23.68 9.61
N ILE A 315 -9.50 23.59 8.53
CA ILE A 315 -10.15 22.34 8.15
C ILE A 315 -8.99 21.37 7.96
N GLN A 316 -8.78 20.53 8.97
CA GLN A 316 -7.89 19.41 8.83
C GLN A 316 -8.68 18.46 7.96
N TYR A 317 -8.50 18.61 6.64
CA TYR A 317 -8.57 17.48 5.75
C TYR A 317 -7.58 16.49 6.38
N LEU A 318 -8.03 15.62 7.28
CA LEU A 318 -7.37 14.34 7.43
C LEU A 318 -7.74 13.66 6.13
N PRO A 319 -6.86 13.72 5.11
CA PRO A 319 -7.17 12.99 3.92
C PRO A 319 -7.06 11.52 4.36
N ALA A 320 -7.88 10.63 3.80
CA ALA A 320 -7.74 9.21 4.08
C ALA A 320 -6.31 8.68 3.81
N THR A 321 -5.47 9.48 3.14
CA THR A 321 -4.02 9.32 3.04
C THR A 321 -3.28 9.20 4.38
N SER A 322 -3.74 9.78 5.49
CA SER A 322 -3.09 9.56 6.79
C SER A 322 -3.27 8.12 7.29
N GLY A 323 -4.43 7.51 6.99
CA GLY A 323 -4.70 6.10 7.24
C GLY A 323 -3.89 5.19 6.33
N LEU A 324 -3.79 5.53 5.04
CA LEU A 324 -2.96 4.84 4.06
C LEU A 324 -1.47 4.89 4.43
N PHE A 325 -0.95 6.04 4.86
CA PHE A 325 0.45 6.19 5.25
C PHE A 325 0.80 5.31 6.46
N GLY A 326 -0.12 5.23 7.44
CA GLY A 326 0.03 4.34 8.58
C GLY A 326 -0.13 2.85 8.25
N GLN A 327 -0.89 2.50 7.20
CA GLN A 327 -0.97 1.13 6.70
C GLN A 327 0.28 0.76 5.91
N ILE A 328 0.72 1.60 4.97
CA ILE A 328 1.94 1.40 4.17
C ILE A 328 3.17 1.25 5.07
N ARG A 329 3.27 2.06 6.14
CA ARG A 329 4.39 1.98 7.07
C ARG A 329 4.42 0.68 7.87
N ARG A 330 3.24 0.17 8.29
CA ARG A 330 3.13 -1.13 8.95
C ARG A 330 3.47 -2.28 7.99
N GLU A 331 3.02 -2.19 6.75
CA GLU A 331 3.34 -3.18 5.72
C GLU A 331 4.83 -3.13 5.31
N SER A 332 5.48 -1.96 5.34
CA SER A 332 6.92 -1.86 5.08
C SER A 332 7.77 -2.50 6.18
N GLU A 333 7.40 -2.31 7.45
CA GLU A 333 8.08 -2.96 8.58
C GLU A 333 7.90 -4.49 8.53
N TRP A 334 6.71 -4.96 8.14
CA TRP A 334 6.47 -6.38 7.89
C TRP A 334 7.32 -6.92 6.73
N LEU A 335 7.42 -6.17 5.63
CA LEU A 335 8.18 -6.56 4.43
C LEU A 335 9.69 -6.60 4.71
N GLU A 336 10.22 -5.65 5.48
CA GLU A 336 11.62 -5.62 5.90
C GLU A 336 11.97 -6.86 6.73
N LYS A 337 11.13 -7.18 7.73
CA LYS A 337 11.33 -8.36 8.56
C LYS A 337 11.25 -9.66 7.76
N ARG A 338 10.27 -9.78 6.85
CA ARG A 338 10.12 -10.98 6.01
C ARG A 338 11.21 -11.08 4.95
N GLY A 339 11.73 -9.95 4.46
CA GLY A 339 12.87 -9.87 3.55
C GLY A 339 14.15 -10.41 4.20
N ALA A 340 14.40 -10.07 5.46
CA ALA A 340 15.52 -10.62 6.23
C ALA A 340 15.39 -12.14 6.40
N ASP A 341 14.20 -12.64 6.74
CA ASP A 341 13.94 -14.09 6.88
C ASP A 341 14.10 -14.82 5.54
N PHE A 342 13.65 -14.23 4.44
CA PHE A 342 13.80 -14.75 3.08
C PHE A 342 15.26 -14.82 2.64
N LEU A 343 16.03 -13.75 2.87
CA LEU A 343 17.47 -13.72 2.58
C LEU A 343 18.23 -14.75 3.42
N GLY A 344 17.87 -14.91 4.70
CA GLY A 344 18.42 -15.95 5.55
C GLY A 344 18.11 -17.36 5.00
N ALA A 345 16.87 -17.61 4.60
CA ALA A 345 16.47 -18.89 4.02
C ALA A 345 17.19 -19.21 2.70
N LEU A 346 17.54 -18.19 1.91
CA LEU A 346 18.27 -18.34 0.65
C LEU A 346 19.79 -18.53 0.84
N LEU A 347 20.40 -17.76 1.74
CA LEU A 347 21.86 -17.67 1.87
C LEU A 347 22.47 -18.68 2.84
N VAL A 348 21.76 -19.03 3.92
CA VAL A 348 22.27 -19.96 4.95
C VAL A 348 22.55 -21.36 4.38
N PRO A 349 21.67 -21.97 3.56
CA PRO A 349 21.89 -23.34 3.09
C PRO A 349 23.10 -23.51 2.16
N PRO A 350 23.32 -22.67 1.12
CA PRO A 350 24.53 -22.72 0.30
C PRO A 350 25.80 -22.49 1.11
N LEU A 351 25.74 -21.58 2.08
CA LEU A 351 26.88 -21.23 2.92
C LEU A 351 27.33 -22.38 3.84
N GLN A 352 26.39 -23.20 4.34
CA GLN A 352 26.71 -24.40 5.11
C GLN A 352 27.52 -25.41 4.29
N VAL A 353 27.14 -25.62 3.02
CA VAL A 353 27.85 -26.55 2.11
C VAL A 353 29.25 -26.03 1.79
N ILE A 354 29.40 -24.72 1.58
CA ILE A 354 30.70 -24.08 1.38
C ILE A 354 31.56 -24.20 2.65
N ALA A 355 31.01 -23.92 3.83
CA ALA A 355 31.73 -24.01 5.10
C ALA A 355 32.20 -25.45 5.40
N ALA A 356 31.39 -26.46 5.09
CA ALA A 356 31.78 -27.86 5.17
C ALA A 356 32.94 -28.19 4.20
N ALA A 357 32.90 -27.69 2.97
CA ALA A 357 33.98 -27.87 2.00
C ALA A 357 35.28 -27.17 2.43
N VAL A 358 35.20 -25.97 2.99
CA VAL A 358 36.36 -25.24 3.54
C VAL A 358 36.94 -25.97 4.75
N ASN A 359 36.11 -26.57 5.60
CA ASN A 359 36.57 -27.39 6.73
C ASN A 359 37.44 -28.58 6.27
N PHE A 360 37.13 -29.21 5.14
CA PHE A 360 38.01 -30.24 4.56
C PHE A 360 39.40 -29.69 4.19
N ILE A 361 39.45 -28.50 3.59
CA ILE A 361 40.72 -27.86 3.20
C ILE A 361 41.54 -27.48 4.44
N VAL A 362 40.93 -26.88 5.46
CA VAL A 362 41.64 -26.46 6.68
C VAL A 362 42.07 -27.67 7.51
N LEU A 363 41.27 -28.73 7.57
CA LEU A 363 41.65 -29.99 8.21
C LEU A 363 42.92 -30.58 7.56
N LEU A 364 43.04 -30.50 6.24
CA LEU A 364 44.21 -30.99 5.51
C LEU A 364 45.49 -30.26 5.96
N PHE A 365 45.46 -28.93 6.12
CA PHE A 365 46.66 -28.15 6.48
C PHE A 365 46.92 -28.06 7.98
N THR A 366 45.88 -27.83 8.80
CA THR A 366 46.01 -27.42 10.21
C THR A 366 45.55 -28.50 11.19
N ALA A 367 44.95 -29.60 10.71
CA ALA A 367 44.36 -30.67 11.52
C ALA A 367 43.28 -30.20 12.53
N LYS A 368 42.71 -29.00 12.30
CA LYS A 368 41.63 -28.38 13.07
C LYS A 368 40.50 -27.95 12.13
N HIS A 369 39.27 -27.90 12.62
CA HIS A 369 38.12 -27.33 11.89
C HIS A 369 38.11 -25.81 12.01
N LEU A 370 37.68 -25.11 10.96
CA LEU A 370 37.59 -23.64 10.95
C LEU A 370 36.20 -23.14 11.33
N PHE A 371 35.16 -23.88 10.93
CA PHE A 371 33.76 -23.56 11.22
C PHE A 371 33.13 -24.67 12.08
N GLU A 372 32.48 -24.28 13.16
CA GLU A 372 31.57 -25.16 13.90
C GLU A 372 30.21 -25.17 13.22
N LEU A 373 29.82 -26.31 12.63
CA LEU A 373 28.53 -26.49 11.97
C LEU A 373 27.49 -26.97 13.01
N PRO A 374 26.18 -26.64 12.85
CA PRO A 374 25.56 -25.95 11.73
C PRO A 374 25.47 -24.42 11.89
N LEU A 375 25.69 -23.67 10.82
CA LEU A 375 25.51 -22.22 10.77
C LEU A 375 24.01 -21.88 10.93
N ARG A 376 23.66 -21.05 11.92
CA ARG A 376 22.26 -20.69 12.21
C ARG A 376 21.88 -19.32 11.66
N THR A 377 22.85 -18.41 11.52
CA THR A 377 22.59 -17.02 11.10
C THR A 377 23.77 -16.44 10.31
N LEU A 378 23.53 -15.43 9.47
CA LEU A 378 24.58 -14.69 8.74
C LEU A 378 25.63 -14.05 9.67
N ALA A 379 25.26 -13.77 10.92
CA ALA A 379 26.15 -13.25 11.97
C ALA A 379 27.22 -14.27 12.45
N ASP A 380 27.02 -15.57 12.21
CA ASP A 380 28.02 -16.60 12.56
C ASP A 380 29.28 -16.55 11.66
N LEU A 381 29.27 -15.73 10.60
CA LEU A 381 30.43 -15.52 9.72
C LEU A 381 31.42 -14.49 10.26
N GLU A 382 30.97 -13.50 11.02
CA GLU A 382 31.84 -12.45 11.59
C GLU A 382 32.99 -12.99 12.46
N PRO A 383 32.79 -13.97 13.37
CA PRO A 383 33.87 -14.54 14.18
C PRO A 383 34.87 -15.41 13.38
N SER A 384 34.56 -15.82 12.16
CA SER A 384 35.50 -16.61 11.34
C SER A 384 36.65 -15.78 10.77
N SER A 385 36.41 -14.48 10.52
CA SER A 385 37.45 -13.54 10.08
C SER A 385 38.52 -13.30 11.16
N SER A 386 38.10 -13.28 12.44
CA SER A 386 39.00 -13.13 13.58
C SER A 386 39.74 -14.44 13.91
N LEU A 387 39.13 -15.61 13.68
CA LEU A 387 39.80 -16.92 13.78
C LEU A 387 40.86 -17.13 12.69
N ILE A 388 40.64 -16.67 11.46
CA ILE A 388 41.66 -16.69 10.39
C ILE A 388 42.84 -15.77 10.76
N GLN A 389 42.59 -14.61 11.38
CA GLN A 389 43.65 -13.75 11.90
C GLN A 389 44.41 -14.36 13.08
N ALA A 390 43.73 -15.11 13.95
CA ALA A 390 44.36 -15.83 15.06
C ALA A 390 45.25 -16.99 14.56
N VAL A 391 44.79 -17.76 13.57
CA VAL A 391 45.56 -18.86 12.94
C VAL A 391 46.76 -18.31 12.14
N SER A 392 46.64 -17.12 11.53
CA SER A 392 47.74 -16.46 10.82
C SER A 392 48.86 -15.96 11.77
N LYS A 393 48.55 -15.70 13.05
CA LYS A 393 49.52 -15.21 14.05
C LYS A 393 50.33 -16.31 14.74
N GLU A 394 49.90 -17.57 14.72
CA GLU A 394 50.70 -18.68 15.28
C GLU A 394 51.70 -19.22 14.25
N LYS A 395 52.87 -18.58 14.14
CA LYS A 395 54.09 -19.21 13.59
C LYS A 395 54.99 -19.69 14.76
N PRO A 396 55.72 -20.81 14.61
CA PRO A 396 56.24 -21.57 15.75
C PRO A 396 57.47 -20.90 16.37
N VAL A 397 57.45 -20.69 17.68
CA VAL A 397 58.64 -20.27 18.45
C VAL A 397 59.60 -21.45 18.51
N ARG A 398 60.77 -21.27 17.88
CA ARG A 398 61.90 -22.19 17.86
C ARG A 398 62.60 -22.16 19.24
N SER A 399 62.57 -23.30 19.92
CA SER A 399 63.53 -23.79 20.94
C SER A 399 64.33 -22.77 21.76
N ALA A 400 63.99 -22.64 23.05
CA ALA A 400 64.83 -22.00 24.06
C ALA A 400 66.01 -22.90 24.49
N PRO A 401 67.22 -22.35 24.75
CA PRO A 401 68.22 -23.01 25.57
C PRO A 401 68.00 -22.72 27.07
N ARG A 402 68.42 -23.68 27.90
CA ARG A 402 68.37 -23.70 29.38
C ARG A 402 69.39 -22.73 30.04
N PRO A 403 69.29 -22.47 31.36
CA PRO A 403 69.68 -21.22 32.01
C PRO A 403 71.11 -21.22 32.55
N GLU A 404 71.64 -20.01 32.77
CA GLU A 404 72.76 -19.77 33.69
C GLU A 404 72.40 -18.70 34.74
N LYS A 405 72.88 -18.97 35.95
CA LYS A 405 72.67 -18.23 37.21
C LYS A 405 73.43 -16.90 37.23
N GLY A 406 72.97 -15.97 38.08
CA GLY A 406 73.91 -15.14 38.85
C GLY A 406 73.49 -13.69 39.12
N SER A 407 72.95 -13.45 40.32
CA SER A 407 73.38 -12.42 41.28
C SER A 407 73.49 -10.94 40.87
N GLY A 408 72.70 -10.09 41.53
CA GLY A 408 73.26 -8.94 42.26
C GLY A 408 72.72 -7.54 41.97
N SER A 409 72.23 -6.91 43.04
CA SER A 409 72.23 -5.46 43.34
C SER A 409 71.14 -4.57 42.74
N GLY A 410 70.54 -3.71 43.59
CA GLY A 410 69.88 -2.49 43.12
C GLY A 410 68.59 -2.07 43.83
N GLU A 411 68.66 -1.84 45.13
CA GLU A 411 67.69 -1.12 45.96
C GLU A 411 67.31 0.29 45.43
N LYS A 412 66.02 0.68 45.43
CA LYS A 412 65.43 1.81 46.22
C LYS A 412 64.00 2.21 45.82
N ASN A 413 63.20 2.44 46.88
CA ASN A 413 62.12 3.43 47.04
C ASN A 413 60.79 3.31 46.28
N ARG A 414 59.72 3.00 47.04
CA ARG A 414 58.51 3.84 47.15
C ARG A 414 57.75 3.52 48.46
N PRO A 415 57.28 4.53 49.22
CA PRO A 415 56.51 4.34 50.45
C PRO A 415 55.01 4.11 50.16
N VAL A 416 54.34 3.40 51.08
CA VAL A 416 52.88 3.18 51.16
C VAL A 416 52.35 3.92 52.42
N PRO A 417 51.02 3.96 52.67
CA PRO A 417 50.12 5.11 52.56
C PRO A 417 49.71 5.66 53.96
N PRO A 418 48.69 6.52 54.04
CA PRO A 418 47.53 6.13 54.85
C PRO A 418 46.22 6.68 54.25
N ASP A 419 45.00 6.30 54.64
CA ASP A 419 44.39 5.16 55.30
C ASP A 419 42.87 5.49 55.26
N THR A 420 42.02 4.47 55.38
CA THR A 420 40.61 4.55 55.80
C THR A 420 39.55 5.21 54.89
N ARG A 421 38.58 4.40 54.41
CA ARG A 421 37.16 4.36 54.88
C ARG A 421 36.22 3.76 53.81
N PHE A 422 35.65 2.59 54.12
CA PHE A 422 34.25 2.23 53.81
C PHE A 422 33.35 2.90 54.87
N PRO A 423 31.99 3.01 54.77
CA PRO A 423 30.99 2.26 53.97
C PRO A 423 30.09 3.22 53.14
N GLU A 424 29.10 2.85 52.31
CA GLU A 424 27.96 1.92 52.40
C GLU A 424 27.61 1.29 51.04
#